data_AF-A0A6G7GXR2-F1
#
_entry.id   AF-A0A6G7GXR2-F1
#
_cell.length_a   1.000
_cell.length_b   1.000
_cell.length_c   1.000
_cell.angle_alpha   90.00
_cell.angle_beta   90.00
_cell.angle_gamma   90.00
#
_symmetry.space_group_name_H-M   'P 1'
#
loop_
_entity.id
_entity.type
_entity.pdbx_description
1 polymer ?
#
loop_
_entity_poly.entity_id
_entity_poly.type
_entity_poly.pdbx_seq_one_letter_code
_entity_poly.pdbx_strand_id
1 'polypeptide(L)' 'IVVEIAKSPRVTAEDLASIRMVMSGAAPMGKDLQDAFMAKIPNAVLGQGYG' A
#
# COMPACT_ATOMS: atom_id res chain seq x y z
N ILE A 1 9.64 -0.46 -1.68
CA ILE A 1 9.10 -0.55 -0.29
C ILE A 1 7.64 -0.97 -0.29
N VAL A 2 6.71 -0.19 -0.87
CA VAL A 2 5.27 -0.54 -0.94
C VAL A 2 5.01 -1.91 -1.60
N VAL A 3 5.71 -2.23 -2.70
CA VAL A 3 5.62 -3.54 -3.38
C VAL A 3 6.04 -4.70 -2.47
N GLU A 4 7.12 -4.51 -1.71
CA GLU A 4 7.63 -5.52 -0.78
C GLU A 4 6.65 -5.75 0.37
N ILE A 5 6.00 -4.71 0.86
CA ILE A 5 4.95 -4.82 1.89
C ILE A 5 3.72 -5.56 1.33
N ALA A 6 3.32 -5.25 0.09
CA ALA A 6 2.21 -5.94 -0.57
C ALA A 6 2.50 -7.44 -0.76
N LYS A 7 3.72 -7.79 -1.19
CA LYS A 7 4.12 -9.17 -1.52
C LYS A 7 4.66 -9.97 -0.34
N SER A 8 5.06 -9.32 0.75
CA SER A 8 5.63 -10.03 1.90
C SER A 8 4.53 -10.74 2.70
N PRO A 9 4.64 -12.06 2.93
CA PRO A 9 3.71 -12.81 3.78
C PRO A 9 3.93 -12.52 5.27
N ARG A 10 5.04 -11.88 5.64
CA ARG A 10 5.35 -11.53 7.04
C ARG A 10 4.61 -10.30 7.54
N VAL A 11 4.10 -9.47 6.63
CA VAL A 11 3.38 -8.26 6.97
C VAL A 11 1.89 -8.53 6.79
N THR A 12 1.17 -8.54 7.92
CA THR A 12 -0.26 -8.80 7.97
C THR A 12 -1.06 -7.50 7.97
N ALA A 13 -2.38 -7.60 7.76
CA ALA A 13 -3.25 -6.44 7.86
C ALA A 13 -3.27 -5.85 9.29
N GLU A 14 -2.99 -6.66 10.31
CA GLU A 14 -2.92 -6.22 11.72
C GLU A 14 -1.70 -5.32 11.96
N ASP A 15 -0.54 -5.68 11.38
CA ASP A 15 0.68 -4.86 11.46
C ASP A 15 0.48 -3.48 10.80
N LEU A 16 -0.30 -3.46 9.71
CA LEU A 16 -0.55 -2.26 8.92
C LEU A 16 -1.82 -1.51 9.37
N ALA A 17 -2.57 -2.02 10.35
CA ALA A 17 -3.82 -1.40 10.81
C ALA A 17 -3.61 0.00 11.41
N SER A 18 -2.39 0.30 11.87
CA SER A 18 -1.98 1.62 12.37
C SER A 18 -1.72 2.65 11.25
N ILE A 19 -1.53 2.20 10.02
CA ILE A 19 -1.25 3.06 8.87
C ILE A 19 -2.56 3.62 8.33
N ARG A 20 -2.67 4.96 8.31
CA ARG A 20 -3.85 5.68 7.78
C ARG A 20 -3.65 6.29 6.41
N MET A 21 -2.41 6.53 5.99
CA MET A 21 -2.12 7.16 4.72
C MET A 21 -0.80 6.61 4.18
N VAL A 22 -0.80 6.25 2.90
CA VAL A 22 0.38 5.82 2.16
C VAL A 22 0.53 6.72 0.95
N MET A 23 1.63 7.46 0.87
CA MET A 23 1.95 8.26 -0.30
C MET A 23 2.97 7.55 -1.18
N SER A 24 2.63 7.35 -2.46
CA SER A 24 3.56 6.90 -3.50
C SER A 24 4.03 8.10 -4.30
N GLY A 25 5.25 8.57 -4.03
CA GLY A 25 5.92 9.60 -4.83
C GLY A 25 6.80 8.95 -5.90
N ALA A 26 6.63 9.35 -7.15
CA ALA A 26 7.51 9.02 -8.29
C ALA A 26 7.46 7.59 -8.89
N ALA A 27 6.55 6.70 -8.47
CA ALA A 27 6.38 5.40 -9.11
C ALA A 27 4.90 5.10 -9.43
N PRO A 28 4.55 4.86 -10.72
CA PRO A 28 3.20 4.43 -11.08
C PRO A 28 2.94 3.06 -10.46
N MET A 29 2.03 2.99 -9.49
CA MET A 29 1.56 1.70 -8.97
C MET A 29 0.57 1.10 -9.98
N GLY A 30 0.90 -0.06 -10.53
CA GLY A 30 -0.02 -0.84 -11.35
C GLY A 30 -1.30 -1.18 -10.58
N LYS A 31 -2.43 -1.28 -11.28
CA LYS A 31 -3.76 -1.49 -10.68
C LYS A 31 -3.81 -2.74 -9.79
N ASP A 32 -3.21 -3.84 -10.23
CA ASP A 32 -3.13 -5.09 -9.47
C ASP A 32 -2.35 -4.93 -8.15
N LEU A 33 -1.32 -4.08 -8.15
CA LEU A 33 -0.54 -3.82 -6.94
C LEU A 33 -1.32 -2.93 -5.96
N GLN A 34 -2.09 -1.96 -6.47
CA GLN A 34 -2.98 -1.18 -5.62
C GLN A 34 -4.05 -2.05 -4.97
N ASP A 35 -4.69 -2.94 -5.72
CA ASP A 35 -5.70 -3.85 -5.18
C ASP A 35 -5.12 -4.77 -4.11
N ALA A 36 -3.96 -5.40 -4.38
CA ALA A 36 -3.28 -6.25 -3.39
C ALA A 36 -2.87 -5.48 -2.13
N PHE A 37 -2.47 -4.23 -2.28
CA PHE A 37 -2.08 -3.38 -1.17
C PHE A 37 -3.31 -2.90 -0.38
N MET A 38 -4.36 -2.41 -1.04
CA MET A 38 -5.61 -2.01 -0.39
C MET A 38 -6.27 -3.17 0.36
N ALA A 39 -6.18 -4.40 -0.17
CA ALA A 39 -6.67 -5.58 0.53
C ALA A 39 -5.95 -5.84 1.87
N LYS A 40 -4.67 -5.44 1.98
CA LYS A 40 -3.90 -5.53 3.23
C LYS A 40 -4.09 -4.33 4.15
N ILE A 41 -4.50 -3.17 3.63
CA ILE A 41 -4.66 -1.94 4.42
C ILE A 41 -5.99 -1.25 4.09
N PRO A 42 -7.12 -1.85 4.49
CA PRO A 42 -8.45 -1.33 4.16
C PRO A 42 -8.72 0.05 4.77
N ASN A 43 -7.98 0.42 5.82
CA ASN A 43 -8.13 1.70 6.52
C ASN A 43 -7.16 2.78 6.03
N ALA A 44 -6.25 2.47 5.10
CA ALA A 44 -5.25 3.41 4.62
C ALA A 44 -5.69 4.07 3.30
N VAL A 45 -5.51 5.38 3.21
CA VAL A 45 -5.73 6.13 1.98
C VAL A 45 -4.44 6.15 1.16
N LEU A 46 -4.50 5.68 -0.09
CA LEU A 46 -3.39 5.74 -1.03
C LEU A 46 -3.38 7.10 -1.75
N GLY A 47 -2.41 7.95 -1.43
CA GLY A 47 -2.12 9.17 -2.17
C GLY A 47 -1.05 8.93 -3.21
N GLN A 48 -1.32 9.18 -4.49
CA GLN A 48 -0.28 9.17 -5.51
C GLN A 48 0.24 10.60 -5.70
N GLY A 49 1.52 10.81 -5.41
CA GLY A 49 2.23 12.04 -5.72
C GLY A 49 2.56 12.08 -7.20
N TYR A 50 1.56 12.37 -8.02
CA TYR A 50 1.77 12.86 -9.38
C TYR A 50 2.02 14.37 -9.31
N GLY A 51 3.23 14.77 -9.65
CA GLY A 51 3.54 16.11 -10.13
C GLY A 51 3.44 16.17 -11.64
#